data_AF-A0A354GME6-F1
#
_entry.id   AF-A0A354GME6-F1
#
_cell.length_a   1.000
_cell.length_b   1.000
_cell.length_c   1.000
_cell.angle_alpha   90.00
_cell.angle_beta   90.00
_cell.angle_gamma   90.00
#
_symmetry.space_group_name_H-M   'P 1'
#
loop_
_entity.id
_entity.type
_entity.pdbx_description
1 polymer ?
#
loop_
_entity_poly.entity_id
_entity_poly.type
_entity_poly.pdbx_seq_one_letter_code
_entity_poly.pdbx_strand_id
1 'polypeptide(L)'
;MHYFPPRVSQDEERLGELAMKFRGARRDEERRAIAGDYSQTVQHLIDGGGWREMPAPEDQLPDAWMPKAFFEFWSHRQATP
;
A
#
# COMPACT_ATOMS: atom_id res chain seq x y z
N MET A 1 -7.09 -17.55 16.08
CA MET A 1 -5.83 -16.80 15.89
C MET A 1 -5.45 -16.92 14.42
N HIS A 2 -5.61 -15.86 13.64
CA HIS A 2 -5.12 -15.85 12.26
C HIS A 2 -3.60 -15.65 12.30
N TYR A 3 -2.84 -16.66 11.90
CA TYR A 3 -1.40 -16.53 11.70
C TYR A 3 -1.18 -15.70 10.44
N PHE A 4 -0.74 -14.45 10.61
CA PHE A 4 -0.26 -13.63 9.51
C PHE A 4 1.24 -13.89 9.37
N PRO A 5 1.73 -14.20 8.16
CA PRO A 5 3.17 -14.28 7.95
C PRO A 5 3.76 -12.92 8.34
N PRO A 6 4.85 -12.87 9.14
CA PRO A 6 5.35 -11.64 9.75
C PRO A 6 5.69 -10.55 8.73
N ARG A 7 5.97 -10.94 7.48
CA ARG A 7 6.26 -10.02 6.38
C ARG A 7 5.06 -9.21 5.90
N VAL A 8 3.86 -9.79 5.87
CA VAL A 8 2.65 -9.08 5.41
C VAL A 8 2.25 -8.02 6.42
N SER A 9 2.28 -8.33 7.71
CA SER A 9 1.99 -7.34 8.75
C SER A 9 3.01 -6.21 8.77
N GLN A 10 4.29 -6.50 8.47
CA GLN A 10 5.33 -5.48 8.33
C GLN A 10 5.11 -4.58 7.11
N ASP A 11 4.73 -5.16 5.97
CA ASP A 11 4.47 -4.39 4.75
C ASP A 11 3.17 -3.56 4.88
N GLU A 12 2.13 -4.07 5.56
CA GLU A 12 0.91 -3.31 5.88
C GLU A 12 1.21 -2.12 6.79
N GLU A 13 1.99 -2.31 7.88
CA GLU A 13 2.44 -1.22 8.75
C GLU A 13 3.27 -0.19 7.98
N ARG A 14 4.14 -0.67 7.08
CA ARG A 14 4.96 0.19 6.23
C ARG A 14 4.14 1.07 5.29
N LEU A 15 3.00 0.61 4.76
CA LEU A 15 2.12 1.46 3.95
C LEU A 15 1.63 2.67 4.74
N GLY A 16 1.22 2.47 5.99
CA GLY A 16 0.77 3.55 6.88
C GLY A 16 1.88 4.56 7.16
N GLU A 17 3.08 4.09 7.48
CA GLU A 17 4.24 4.97 7.67
C GLU A 17 4.56 5.81 6.42
N LEU A 18 4.54 5.19 5.24
CA LEU A 18 4.82 5.86 3.98
C LEU A 18 3.73 6.88 3.64
N ALA A 19 2.46 6.56 3.88
CA ALA A 19 1.37 7.51 3.69
C ALA A 19 1.49 8.72 4.65
N MET A 20 1.85 8.49 5.91
CA MET A 20 2.12 9.58 6.87
C MET A 20 3.30 10.46 6.41
N LYS A 21 4.42 9.84 6.00
CA LYS A 21 5.59 10.57 5.47
C LYS A 21 5.22 11.38 4.22
N PHE A 22 4.42 10.82 3.32
CA PHE A 22 3.99 11.49 2.10
C PHE A 22 3.20 12.77 2.39
N ARG A 23 2.30 12.73 3.38
CA ARG A 23 1.52 13.92 3.79
C ARG A 23 2.38 15.01 4.41
N GLY A 24 3.46 14.63 5.09
CA GLY A 24 4.45 15.56 5.65
C GLY A 24 5.43 16.13 4.63
N ALA A 25 5.62 15.45 3.49
CA ALA A 25 6.59 15.82 2.47
C ALA A 25 6.21 17.14 1.76
N ARG A 26 7.17 18.06 1.72
CA ARG A 26 7.00 19.41 1.12
C ARG A 26 7.56 19.52 -0.28
N ARG A 27 8.46 18.62 -0.66
CA ARG A 27 9.13 18.63 -1.97
C ARG A 27 8.57 17.52 -2.85
N ASP A 28 8.38 17.81 -4.13
CA ASP A 28 7.86 16.83 -5.09
C ASP A 28 8.83 15.65 -5.32
N GLU A 29 10.13 15.88 -5.20
CA GLU A 29 11.13 14.81 -5.26
C GLU A 29 10.99 13.83 -4.10
N GLU A 30 10.74 14.34 -2.90
CA GLU A 30 10.51 13.52 -1.70
C GLU A 30 9.20 12.73 -1.84
N ARG A 31 8.13 13.38 -2.32
CA ARG A 31 6.86 12.72 -2.64
C ARG A 31 7.04 11.61 -3.67
N ARG A 32 7.83 11.84 -4.72
CA ARG A 32 8.16 10.82 -5.74
C ARG A 32 8.90 9.64 -5.13
N ALA A 33 9.90 9.88 -4.29
CA ALA A 33 10.64 8.81 -3.62
C ALA A 33 9.70 7.96 -2.73
N ILE A 34 8.89 8.61 -1.89
CA ILE A 34 7.95 7.93 -1.00
C ILE A 34 6.89 7.15 -1.79
N ALA A 35 6.35 7.72 -2.87
CA ALA A 35 5.40 7.01 -3.73
C ALA A 35 6.03 5.79 -4.41
N GLY A 36 7.31 5.88 -4.79
CA GLY A 36 8.08 4.74 -5.30
C GLY A 36 8.19 3.62 -4.27
N ASP A 37 8.57 3.94 -3.04
CA ASP A 37 8.64 2.97 -1.94
C ASP A 37 7.26 2.35 -1.64
N TYR A 38 6.21 3.18 -1.63
CA TYR A 38 4.83 2.72 -1.43
C TYR A 38 4.41 1.73 -2.51
N SER A 39 4.73 2.03 -3.78
CA SER A 39 4.46 1.14 -4.90
C SER A 39 5.17 -0.19 -4.78
N GLN A 40 6.42 -0.21 -4.30
CA GLN A 40 7.17 -1.46 -4.08
C GLN A 40 6.54 -2.29 -2.97
N THR A 41 6.15 -1.66 -1.86
CA THR A 41 5.46 -2.34 -0.75
C THR A 41 4.11 -2.92 -1.19
N VAL A 42 3.32 -2.18 -1.98
CA VAL A 42 2.08 -2.70 -2.59
C VAL A 42 2.36 -3.94 -3.43
N GLN A 43 3.40 -3.91 -4.28
CA GLN A 43 3.74 -5.07 -5.10
C GLN A 43 4.12 -6.28 -4.25
N HIS A 44 4.91 -6.10 -3.19
CA HIS A 44 5.27 -7.18 -2.26
C HIS A 44 4.04 -7.79 -1.57
N LEU A 45 3.07 -6.97 -1.17
CA LEU A 45 1.83 -7.43 -0.56
C LEU A 45 0.98 -8.25 -1.53
N ILE A 46 0.89 -7.81 -2.79
CA ILE A 46 0.20 -8.53 -3.86
C ILE A 46 0.89 -9.87 -4.13
N ASP A 47 2.21 -9.87 -4.35
CA ASP A 47 2.99 -11.07 -4.68
C ASP A 47 3.04 -12.06 -3.52
N GLY A 48 3.03 -11.56 -2.28
CA GLY A 48 2.99 -12.37 -1.07
C GLY A 48 1.65 -13.09 -0.86
N GLY A 49 0.58 -12.69 -1.55
CA GLY A 49 -0.74 -13.33 -1.50
C GLY A 49 -1.45 -13.27 -0.15
N GLY A 50 -0.82 -12.65 0.86
CA GLY A 50 -1.34 -12.56 2.22
C GLY A 50 -2.08 -11.27 2.53
N TRP A 51 -2.17 -10.34 1.58
CA TRP A 51 -2.87 -9.07 1.77
C TRP A 51 -4.38 -9.28 1.78
N ARG A 52 -4.99 -9.21 2.97
CA ARG A 52 -6.39 -9.62 3.18
C ARG A 52 -7.35 -8.44 3.18
N GLU A 53 -6.93 -7.33 3.78
CA GLU A 53 -7.77 -6.18 4.05
C GLU A 53 -7.24 -4.95 3.31
N MET A 54 -8.17 -4.16 2.78
CA MET A 54 -7.81 -2.91 2.14
C MET A 54 -7.31 -1.94 3.22
N PRO A 55 -6.17 -1.26 3.01
CA PRO A 55 -5.68 -0.27 3.96
C PRO A 55 -6.74 0.80 4.23
N ALA A 56 -6.76 1.35 5.44
CA ALA A 56 -7.63 2.47 5.76
C ALA A 56 -7.25 3.72 4.93
N PRO A 57 -8.15 4.69 4.70
CA PRO A 57 -7.85 5.89 3.91
C PRO A 57 -6.62 6.67 4.39
N GLU A 58 -6.35 6.67 5.69
CA GLU A 58 -5.16 7.23 6.32
C GLU A 58 -3.86 6.49 5.97
N ASP A 59 -3.92 5.25 5.50
CA ASP A 59 -2.77 4.47 5.05
C ASP A 59 -2.65 4.45 3.51
N GLN A 60 -3.50 5.22 2.84
CA GLN A 60 -3.53 5.36 1.39
C GLN A 60 -2.86 6.66 0.93
N LEU A 61 -2.17 6.58 -0.21
CA LEU A 61 -1.74 7.77 -0.95
C LEU A 61 -2.93 8.43 -1.66
N PRO A 62 -2.85 9.73 -2.01
CA PRO A 62 -3.83 10.35 -2.90
C PRO A 62 -3.85 9.66 -4.27
N ASP A 63 -5.01 9.59 -4.93
CA ASP A 63 -5.22 8.87 -6.20
C ASP A 63 -4.17 9.18 -7.29
N ALA A 64 -3.76 10.45 -7.40
CA ALA A 64 -2.74 10.87 -8.38
C ALA A 64 -1.35 10.21 -8.18
N TRP A 65 -1.10 9.63 -7.00
CA TRP A 65 0.13 8.98 -6.59
C TRP A 65 -0.05 7.51 -6.25
N MET A 66 -1.30 7.03 -6.21
CA MET A 66 -1.61 5.65 -5.88
C MET A 66 -1.11 4.73 -7.01
N PRO A 67 -0.33 3.68 -6.72
CA PRO A 67 0.11 2.73 -7.74
C PRO A 67 -1.07 2.04 -8.40
N LYS A 68 -1.05 1.93 -9.72
CA LYS A 68 -2.11 1.26 -10.50
C LYS A 68 -2.41 -0.16 -10.02
N ALA A 69 -1.37 -0.89 -9.61
CA ALA A 69 -1.47 -2.24 -9.08
C ALA A 69 -2.39 -2.34 -7.85
N PHE A 70 -2.48 -1.28 -7.03
CA PHE A 70 -3.42 -1.21 -5.91
C PHE A 70 -4.86 -1.35 -6.38
N PHE A 71 -5.27 -0.51 -7.33
CA PHE A 71 -6.64 -0.51 -7.86
C PHE A 71 -6.96 -1.81 -8.59
N GLU A 72 -6.01 -2.32 -9.38
CA GLU A 72 -6.17 -3.59 -10.08
C GLU A 72 -6.40 -4.74 -9.08
N PHE A 73 -5.56 -4.88 -8.05
CA PHE A 73 -5.72 -5.93 -7.05
C PHE A 73 -7.08 -5.90 -6.36
N TRP A 74 -7.51 -4.73 -5.88
CA TRP A 74 -8.78 -4.58 -5.15
C TRP A 74 -10.00 -4.69 -6.06
N SER A 75 -9.92 -4.23 -7.31
CA SER A 75 -10.99 -4.41 -8.29
C SER A 75 -11.21 -5.89 -8.63
N HIS A 76 -10.13 -6.67 -8.81
CA HIS A 76 -10.25 -8.12 -9.05
C HIS A 76 -10.82 -8.88 -7.86
N ARG A 77 -10.47 -8.51 -6.62
CA ARG A 77 -11.03 -9.16 -5.42
C ARG A 77 -12.53 -8.92 -5.25
N GLN A 78 -13.03 -7.73 -5.57
CA GLN A 78 -14.46 -7.42 -5.50
C GLN A 78 -15.28 -8.14 -6.59
N ALA A 79 -14.65 -8.56 -7.67
CA ALA A 79 -15.29 -9.29 -8.78
C ALA A 79 -15.46 -10.80 -8.49
N THR A 80 -15.06 -11.29 -7.31
CA THR A 80 -15.22 -12.70 -6.92
C THR A 80 -16.51 -12.84 -6.10
N PRO A 81 -17.60 -13.42 -6.64
CA PRO A 81 -18.87 -13.60 -5.93
C PRO A 81 -18.81 -14.66 -4.82
#